data_AF-A0A6A2EDQ6-F1
#
_entry.id   AF-A0A6A2EDQ6-F1
#
_cell.length_a   1.000
_cell.length_b   1.000
_cell.length_c   1.000
_cell.angle_alpha   90.00
_cell.angle_beta   90.00
_cell.angle_gamma   90.00
#
_symmetry.space_group_name_H-M   'P 1'
#
loop_
_entity.id
_entity.type
_entity.pdbx_description
1 polymer ?
#
loop_
_entity_poly.entity_id
_entity_poly.type
_entity_poly.pdbx_seq_one_letter_code
_entity_poly.pdbx_strand_id
1 'polypeptide(L)'
;MRVLLALILVVTTFFGCTDKTPLLQITATAKVTDGYAIHNLIQTGTYTPLTDSAQLAKYLSPTETADALQNRLTKTYSLYKDLGTMDGFLVRALLLSQNKNGKECYTFQLRSYDKASKPVDMFEFAVWDGAANRYCSGTLSRQWIINRTCDTTTEVWQLINSGRFVASSFHK
;
A
#
# COMPACT_ATOMS: atom_id res chain seq x y z
N MET A 1 68.83 13.77 -9.06
CA MET A 1 67.65 14.15 -9.87
C MET A 1 66.50 13.23 -9.48
N ARG A 2 65.49 13.74 -8.77
CA ARG A 2 64.38 12.94 -8.24
C ARG A 2 63.30 12.78 -9.30
N VAL A 3 62.92 11.53 -9.56
CA VAL A 3 61.79 11.12 -10.38
C VAL A 3 60.49 11.53 -9.68
N LEU A 4 59.58 12.19 -10.38
CA LEU A 4 58.20 12.37 -9.92
C LEU A 4 57.25 11.79 -10.97
N LEU A 5 56.71 10.60 -10.65
CA LEU A 5 55.58 9.99 -11.32
C LEU A 5 54.32 10.83 -11.00
N ALA A 6 53.70 11.43 -12.00
CA ALA A 6 52.37 12.02 -11.86
C ALA A 6 51.33 10.94 -12.19
N LEU A 7 50.73 10.40 -11.14
CA LEU A 7 49.66 9.40 -11.18
C LEU A 7 48.35 10.06 -11.69
N ILE A 8 47.83 9.56 -12.80
CA ILE A 8 46.51 9.93 -13.33
C ILE A 8 45.43 9.34 -12.42
N LEU A 9 44.68 10.20 -11.71
CA LEU A 9 43.50 9.79 -10.95
C LEU A 9 42.24 10.18 -11.73
N VAL A 10 41.73 9.25 -12.54
CA VAL A 10 40.37 9.35 -13.09
C VAL A 10 39.40 9.01 -11.95
N VAL A 11 38.81 10.03 -11.34
CA VAL A 11 37.73 9.87 -10.38
C VAL A 11 36.43 9.67 -11.15
N THR A 12 36.09 8.42 -11.45
CA THR A 12 34.73 8.06 -11.87
C THR A 12 33.86 7.95 -10.63
N THR A 13 33.21 9.05 -10.24
CA THR A 13 32.14 9.00 -9.25
C THR A 13 30.93 8.30 -9.87
N PHE A 14 30.85 6.98 -9.72
CA PHE A 14 29.58 6.25 -9.81
C PHE A 14 28.73 6.62 -8.59
N PHE A 15 28.06 7.77 -8.64
CA PHE A 15 26.88 7.99 -7.80
C PHE A 15 25.76 7.12 -8.35
N GLY A 16 25.73 5.85 -7.92
CA GLY A 16 24.55 5.02 -8.07
C GLY A 16 23.42 5.62 -7.23
N CYS A 17 22.58 6.43 -7.86
CA CYS A 17 21.29 6.82 -7.30
C CYS A 17 20.44 5.55 -7.15
N THR A 18 20.57 4.84 -6.02
CA THR A 18 19.55 3.88 -5.61
C THR A 18 18.33 4.71 -5.25
N ASP A 19 17.36 4.78 -6.14
CA ASP A 19 16.11 5.47 -5.90
C ASP A 19 15.40 4.82 -4.69
N LYS A 20 15.58 5.45 -3.52
CA LYS A 20 15.04 5.00 -2.22
C LYS A 20 13.55 5.28 -2.07
N THR A 21 12.92 5.87 -3.08
CA THR A 21 11.50 6.22 -3.05
C THR A 21 10.65 4.94 -3.05
N PRO A 22 9.75 4.75 -2.06
CA PRO A 22 8.87 3.58 -2.01
C PRO A 22 7.89 3.58 -3.19
N LEU A 23 7.42 2.39 -3.60
CA LEU A 23 6.37 2.26 -4.63
C LEU A 23 5.06 2.91 -4.16
N LEU A 24 4.80 2.78 -2.86
CA LEU A 24 3.63 3.31 -2.19
C LEU A 24 3.95 3.62 -0.73
N GLN A 25 3.48 4.76 -0.25
CA GLN A 25 3.49 5.13 1.16
C GLN A 25 2.16 5.80 1.50
N ILE A 26 1.48 5.30 2.52
CA ILE A 26 0.25 5.87 3.06
C ILE A 26 0.46 6.04 4.56
N THR A 27 0.25 7.27 5.05
CA THR A 27 0.51 7.59 6.46
C THR A 27 -0.80 7.91 7.16
N ALA A 28 -1.14 7.14 8.19
CA ALA A 28 -2.17 7.45 9.16
C ALA A 28 -1.47 7.92 10.45
N THR A 29 -1.73 9.15 10.86
CA THR A 29 -1.14 9.77 12.06
C THR A 29 -2.21 10.16 13.05
N ALA A 30 -1.89 10.08 14.34
CA ALA A 30 -2.57 10.81 15.39
C ALA A 30 -1.64 11.96 15.84
N LYS A 31 -2.07 13.20 15.72
CA LYS A 31 -1.40 14.38 16.30
C LYS A 31 -2.16 14.81 17.53
N VAL A 32 -1.52 14.87 18.69
CA VAL A 32 -2.14 15.48 19.86
C VAL A 32 -1.92 16.99 19.80
N THR A 33 -3.00 17.75 19.77
CA THR A 33 -3.00 19.21 19.87
C THR A 33 -3.87 19.59 21.06
N ASP A 34 -3.30 20.30 22.04
CA ASP A 34 -4.03 20.84 23.20
C ASP A 34 -4.90 19.81 23.95
N GLY A 35 -4.38 18.59 24.16
CA GLY A 35 -5.10 17.51 24.85
C GLY A 35 -6.09 16.74 23.98
N TYR A 36 -6.25 17.09 22.71
CA TYR A 36 -7.08 16.39 21.74
C TYR A 36 -6.24 15.66 20.71
N ALA A 37 -6.51 14.37 20.46
CA ALA A 37 -5.90 13.62 19.36
C ALA A 37 -6.64 13.92 18.04
N ILE A 38 -5.91 14.47 17.08
CA ILE A 38 -6.33 14.70 15.69
C ILE A 38 -5.77 13.56 14.84
N HIS A 39 -6.65 12.76 14.25
CA HIS A 39 -6.24 11.65 13.41
C HIS A 39 -6.32 12.02 11.93
N ASN A 40 -5.18 12.08 11.25
CA ASN A 40 -5.08 12.42 9.84
C ASN A 40 -4.56 11.25 9.03
N LEU A 41 -5.27 10.93 7.95
CA LEU A 41 -4.77 10.11 6.87
C LEU A 41 -4.18 11.03 5.80
N ILE A 42 -2.85 11.06 5.67
CA ILE A 42 -2.18 11.84 4.63
C ILE A 42 -2.13 11.00 3.37
N GLN A 43 -2.76 11.53 2.32
CA GLN A 43 -2.85 10.87 1.05
C GLN A 43 -2.62 11.83 -0.10
N THR A 44 -1.81 11.38 -1.07
CA THR A 44 -1.56 12.07 -2.33
C THR A 44 -1.99 11.17 -3.47
N GLY A 45 -2.95 11.59 -4.29
CA GLY A 45 -3.29 10.91 -5.54
C GLY A 45 -4.77 10.98 -5.91
N THR A 46 -5.07 10.51 -7.12
CA THR A 46 -6.43 10.40 -7.66
C THR A 46 -6.97 8.98 -7.47
N TYR A 47 -8.29 8.85 -7.53
CA TYR A 47 -8.96 7.55 -7.46
C TYR A 47 -9.96 7.44 -8.58
N THR A 48 -10.14 6.23 -9.05
CA THR A 48 -11.21 5.89 -9.99
C THR A 48 -12.26 5.07 -9.24
N PRO A 49 -13.44 5.65 -8.94
CA PRO A 49 -14.54 4.91 -8.34
C PRO A 49 -14.93 3.70 -9.18
N LEU A 50 -15.21 2.58 -8.51
CA LEU A 50 -15.74 1.36 -9.11
C LEU A 50 -17.25 1.33 -8.85
N THR A 51 -18.04 1.73 -9.84
CA THR A 51 -19.45 2.09 -9.66
C THR A 51 -20.45 1.00 -10.04
N ASP A 52 -20.01 0.01 -10.82
CA ASP A 52 -20.88 -1.06 -11.33
C ASP A 52 -20.27 -2.46 -11.13
N SER A 53 -21.12 -3.47 -11.31
CA SER A 53 -20.75 -4.89 -11.11
C SER A 53 -19.59 -5.33 -12.00
N ALA A 54 -19.56 -4.90 -13.27
CA ALA A 54 -18.52 -5.29 -14.22
C ALA A 54 -17.18 -4.66 -13.88
N GLN A 55 -17.17 -3.44 -13.35
CA GLN A 55 -15.97 -2.80 -12.81
C GLN A 55 -15.51 -3.49 -11.53
N LEU A 56 -16.39 -3.72 -10.56
CA LEU A 56 -16.06 -4.36 -9.29
C LEU A 56 -15.51 -5.78 -9.48
N ALA A 57 -16.13 -6.58 -10.34
CA ALA A 57 -15.73 -7.96 -10.62
C ALA A 57 -14.33 -8.10 -11.25
N LYS A 58 -13.74 -7.01 -11.78
CA LYS A 58 -12.34 -6.99 -12.24
C LYS A 58 -11.33 -6.97 -11.09
N TYR A 59 -11.75 -6.51 -9.91
CA TYR A 59 -10.83 -6.26 -8.79
C TYR A 59 -11.18 -7.06 -7.53
N LEU A 60 -12.43 -7.51 -7.41
CA LEU A 60 -12.98 -8.14 -6.21
C LEU A 60 -13.41 -9.58 -6.52
N SER A 61 -13.47 -10.42 -5.48
CA SER A 61 -14.09 -11.73 -5.58
C SER A 61 -15.60 -11.61 -5.82
N PRO A 62 -16.29 -12.69 -6.26
CA PRO A 62 -17.75 -12.67 -6.42
C PRO A 62 -18.50 -12.28 -5.14
N THR A 63 -18.06 -12.79 -3.99
CA THR A 63 -18.66 -12.48 -2.68
C THR A 63 -18.49 -11.02 -2.30
N GLU A 64 -17.28 -10.47 -2.47
CA GLU A 64 -17.01 -9.05 -2.21
C GLU A 64 -17.77 -8.14 -3.18
N THR A 65 -17.92 -8.56 -4.43
CA THR A 65 -18.70 -7.82 -5.44
C THR A 65 -20.16 -7.74 -5.05
N ALA A 66 -20.76 -8.88 -4.65
CA ALA A 66 -22.15 -8.92 -4.21
C ALA A 66 -22.37 -8.03 -2.96
N ASP A 67 -21.48 -8.13 -1.97
CA ASP A 67 -21.52 -7.30 -0.78
C ASP A 67 -21.37 -5.80 -1.08
N ALA A 68 -20.44 -5.42 -1.97
CA ALA A 68 -20.27 -4.02 -2.37
C ALA A 68 -21.50 -3.46 -3.08
N LEU A 69 -22.15 -4.25 -3.95
CA LEU A 69 -23.37 -3.83 -4.65
C LEU A 69 -24.56 -3.69 -3.69
N GLN A 70 -24.70 -4.62 -2.75
CA GLN A 70 -25.77 -4.57 -1.74
C GLN A 70 -25.60 -3.37 -0.79
N ASN A 71 -24.35 -3.03 -0.45
CA ASN A 71 -24.02 -2.00 0.54
C ASN A 71 -23.51 -0.69 -0.08
N ARG A 72 -23.84 -0.40 -1.35
CA ARG A 72 -23.28 0.74 -2.11
C ARG A 72 -23.47 2.13 -1.50
N LEU A 73 -24.43 2.29 -0.57
CA LEU A 73 -24.65 3.55 0.15
C LEU A 73 -23.64 3.79 1.27
N THR A 74 -23.02 2.73 1.78
CA THR A 74 -22.14 2.75 2.95
C THR A 74 -20.80 2.08 2.70
N LYS A 75 -20.58 1.54 1.50
CA LYS A 75 -19.36 0.85 1.09
C LYS A 75 -19.07 1.16 -0.38
N THR A 76 -17.92 1.75 -0.65
CA THR A 76 -17.44 2.01 -2.02
C THR A 76 -16.01 1.54 -2.18
N TYR A 77 -15.70 1.01 -3.35
CA TYR A 77 -14.34 0.69 -3.75
C TYR A 77 -13.89 1.65 -4.84
N SER A 78 -12.62 2.06 -4.77
CA SER A 78 -11.97 2.86 -5.80
C SER A 78 -10.61 2.27 -6.11
N LEU A 79 -10.24 2.21 -7.39
CA LEU A 79 -8.87 1.95 -7.78
C LEU A 79 -8.03 3.17 -7.43
N TYR A 80 -6.95 2.98 -6.67
CA TYR A 80 -6.05 4.06 -6.30
C TYR A 80 -4.79 4.06 -7.17
N LYS A 81 -4.10 2.92 -7.28
CA LYS A 81 -2.84 2.87 -8.05
C LYS A 81 -2.53 1.47 -8.55
N ASP A 82 -2.11 1.38 -9.81
CA ASP A 82 -1.41 0.20 -10.33
C ASP A 82 0.05 0.25 -9.87
N LEU A 83 0.50 -0.79 -9.16
CA LEU A 83 1.81 -0.82 -8.52
C LEU A 83 2.87 -1.56 -9.36
N GLY A 84 2.41 -2.35 -10.34
CA GLY A 84 3.25 -3.11 -11.25
C GLY A 84 3.03 -4.62 -11.10
N THR A 85 4.02 -5.39 -11.55
CA THR A 85 3.94 -6.85 -11.59
C THR A 85 5.06 -7.45 -10.76
N MET A 86 4.75 -8.48 -9.97
CA MET A 86 5.72 -9.30 -9.26
C MET A 86 5.57 -10.76 -9.68
N ASP A 87 6.60 -11.31 -10.30
CA ASP A 87 6.62 -12.69 -10.84
C ASP A 87 5.38 -13.07 -11.66
N GLY A 88 4.92 -12.14 -12.52
CA GLY A 88 3.75 -12.31 -13.35
C GLY A 88 2.40 -12.08 -12.65
N PHE A 89 2.39 -11.77 -11.35
CA PHE A 89 1.19 -11.34 -10.62
C PHE A 89 1.07 -9.82 -10.66
N LEU A 90 -0.05 -9.32 -11.18
CA LEU A 90 -0.33 -7.89 -11.17
C LEU A 90 -0.68 -7.45 -9.75
N VAL A 91 -0.17 -6.31 -9.30
CA VAL A 91 -0.42 -5.76 -7.97
C VAL A 91 -1.04 -4.39 -8.07
N ARG A 92 -2.13 -4.18 -7.33
CA ARG A 92 -2.88 -2.92 -7.30
C ARG A 92 -3.19 -2.50 -5.88
N ALA A 93 -3.28 -1.19 -5.67
CA ALA A 93 -3.83 -0.60 -4.47
C ALA A 93 -5.28 -0.17 -4.73
N LEU A 94 -6.19 -0.68 -3.91
CA LEU A 94 -7.59 -0.25 -3.85
C LEU A 94 -7.83 0.52 -2.56
N LEU A 95 -8.74 1.51 -2.63
CA LEU A 95 -9.34 2.13 -1.46
C LEU A 95 -10.73 1.54 -1.24
N LEU A 96 -10.96 1.00 -0.06
CA LEU A 96 -12.27 0.70 0.47
C LEU A 96 -12.69 1.85 1.40
N SER A 97 -13.72 2.59 1.02
CA SER A 97 -14.36 3.62 1.85
C SER A 97 -15.65 3.05 2.42
N GLN A 98 -15.84 3.20 3.72
CA GLN A 98 -17.03 2.72 4.42
C GLN A 98 -17.54 3.74 5.43
N ASN A 99 -18.84 3.68 5.69
CA ASN A 99 -19.43 4.29 6.88
C ASN A 99 -19.80 3.18 7.87
N LYS A 100 -19.18 3.18 9.06
CA LYS A 100 -19.49 2.27 10.16
C LYS A 100 -20.03 3.09 11.33
N ASN A 101 -21.29 2.87 11.70
CA ASN A 101 -21.94 3.55 12.84
C ASN A 101 -21.84 5.08 12.78
N GLY A 102 -22.03 5.68 11.58
CA GLY A 102 -21.95 7.12 11.39
C GLY A 102 -20.54 7.68 11.28
N LYS A 103 -19.50 6.84 11.38
CA LYS A 103 -18.10 7.24 11.26
C LYS A 103 -17.51 6.73 9.94
N GLU A 104 -16.73 7.58 9.30
CA GLU A 104 -15.96 7.22 8.12
C GLU A 104 -14.91 6.15 8.48
N CYS A 105 -14.57 5.29 7.52
CA CYS A 105 -13.59 4.23 7.64
C CYS A 105 -12.93 4.03 6.28
N TYR A 106 -11.62 4.17 6.21
CA TYR A 106 -10.83 4.01 4.99
C TYR A 106 -9.85 2.86 5.14
N THR A 107 -9.77 2.01 4.14
CA THR A 107 -8.83 0.89 4.10
C THR A 107 -8.14 0.83 2.75
N PHE A 108 -6.83 1.01 2.75
CA PHE A 108 -5.99 0.72 1.59
C PHE A 108 -5.70 -0.76 1.56
N GLN A 109 -6.05 -1.39 0.45
CA GLN A 109 -5.83 -2.80 0.22
C GLN A 109 -4.81 -2.96 -0.89
N LEU A 110 -3.73 -3.68 -0.60
CA LEU A 110 -2.91 -4.25 -1.66
C LEU A 110 -3.59 -5.53 -2.13
N ARG A 111 -3.75 -5.68 -3.44
CA ARG A 111 -4.34 -6.87 -4.04
C ARG A 111 -3.43 -7.40 -5.13
N SER A 112 -3.26 -8.70 -5.16
CA SER A 112 -2.55 -9.41 -6.21
C SER A 112 -3.54 -10.14 -7.12
N TYR A 113 -3.18 -10.23 -8.39
CA TYR A 113 -3.98 -10.88 -9.43
C TYR A 113 -3.11 -11.82 -10.25
N ASP A 114 -3.65 -12.98 -10.61
CA ASP A 114 -2.97 -13.93 -11.48
C ASP A 114 -2.91 -13.42 -12.94
N LYS A 115 -2.28 -14.20 -13.82
CA LYS A 115 -2.17 -13.88 -15.25
C LYS A 115 -3.51 -13.83 -15.98
N ALA A 116 -4.56 -14.44 -15.42
CA ALA A 116 -5.93 -14.37 -15.92
C ALA A 116 -6.71 -13.19 -15.29
N SER A 117 -6.02 -12.29 -14.58
CA SER A 117 -6.59 -11.14 -13.86
C SER A 117 -7.59 -11.54 -12.77
N LYS A 118 -7.48 -12.75 -12.21
CA LYS A 118 -8.31 -13.17 -11.08
C LYS A 118 -7.64 -12.77 -9.76
N PRO A 119 -8.40 -12.30 -8.76
CA PRO A 119 -7.86 -12.01 -7.44
C PRO A 119 -7.18 -13.25 -6.84
N VAL A 120 -5.98 -13.07 -6.29
CA VAL A 120 -5.19 -14.13 -5.64
C VAL A 120 -5.14 -13.92 -4.13
N ASP A 121 -4.76 -12.71 -3.71
CA ASP A 121 -4.65 -12.38 -2.29
C ASP A 121 -4.91 -10.88 -2.04
N MET A 122 -5.18 -10.55 -0.78
CA MET A 122 -5.44 -9.19 -0.32
C MET A 122 -4.76 -8.93 1.02
N PHE A 123 -4.11 -7.77 1.12
CA PHE A 123 -3.49 -7.31 2.35
C PHE A 123 -4.01 -5.93 2.75
N GLU A 124 -4.41 -5.80 4.02
CA GLU A 124 -4.83 -4.54 4.63
C GLU A 124 -3.61 -3.64 4.89
N PHE A 125 -3.26 -2.78 3.93
CA PHE A 125 -2.00 -2.06 3.91
C PHE A 125 -1.97 -0.83 4.82
N ALA A 126 -3.04 -0.04 4.83
CA ALA A 126 -3.19 1.12 5.68
C ALA A 126 -4.66 1.32 6.03
N VAL A 127 -4.93 1.84 7.23
CA VAL A 127 -6.28 1.94 7.77
C VAL A 127 -6.47 3.25 8.51
N TRP A 128 -7.63 3.84 8.32
CA TRP A 128 -8.21 4.81 9.23
C TRP A 128 -9.61 4.30 9.59
N ASP A 129 -9.78 3.75 10.78
CA ASP A 129 -11.08 3.25 11.26
C ASP A 129 -11.52 4.11 12.44
N GLY A 130 -12.33 5.14 12.15
CA GLY A 130 -12.82 6.05 13.18
C GLY A 130 -13.78 5.38 14.18
N ALA A 131 -14.41 4.26 13.81
CA ALA A 131 -15.29 3.51 14.70
C ALA A 131 -14.50 2.75 15.77
N ALA A 132 -13.39 2.13 15.38
CA ALA A 132 -12.52 1.37 16.28
C ALA A 132 -11.36 2.18 16.88
N ASN A 133 -11.20 3.46 16.51
CA ASN A 133 -10.01 4.28 16.80
C ASN A 133 -8.70 3.58 16.41
N ARG A 134 -8.71 2.91 15.26
CA ARG A 134 -7.57 2.12 14.76
C ARG A 134 -6.94 2.79 13.56
N TYR A 135 -5.63 3.03 13.63
CA TYR A 135 -4.89 3.77 12.62
C TYR A 135 -3.62 3.02 12.23
N CYS A 136 -3.52 2.67 10.96
CA CYS A 136 -2.41 1.91 10.43
C CYS A 136 -1.78 2.64 9.24
N SER A 137 -0.47 2.82 9.29
CA SER A 137 0.35 3.32 8.19
C SER A 137 1.00 2.16 7.43
N GLY A 138 1.22 2.33 6.13
CA GLY A 138 1.84 1.33 5.26
C GLY A 138 2.91 1.93 4.36
N THR A 139 4.02 1.22 4.19
CA THR A 139 5.05 1.51 3.19
C THR A 139 5.40 0.25 2.40
N LEU A 140 5.35 0.34 1.07
CA LEU A 140 5.72 -0.72 0.13
C LEU A 140 7.01 -0.33 -0.59
N SER A 141 8.05 -1.14 -0.40
CA SER A 141 9.33 -0.99 -1.12
C SER A 141 9.27 -1.55 -2.54
N ARG A 142 10.27 -1.22 -3.37
CA ARG A 142 10.43 -1.79 -4.72
C ARG A 142 10.74 -3.29 -4.72
N GLN A 143 11.20 -3.83 -3.60
CA GLN A 143 11.43 -5.26 -3.36
C GLN A 143 10.18 -5.99 -2.84
N TRP A 144 9.01 -5.34 -2.90
CA TRP A 144 7.73 -5.90 -2.44
C TRP A 144 7.68 -6.25 -0.95
N ILE A 145 8.57 -5.65 -0.15
CA ILE A 145 8.52 -5.68 1.31
C ILE A 145 7.60 -4.57 1.78
N ILE A 146 6.65 -4.94 2.62
CA ILE A 146 5.64 -4.09 3.24
C ILE A 146 6.00 -3.90 4.70
N ASN A 147 6.07 -2.66 5.14
CA ASN A 147 6.09 -2.30 6.56
C ASN A 147 4.76 -1.68 6.90
N ARG A 148 4.02 -2.30 7.81
CA ARG A 148 2.73 -1.81 8.29
C ARG A 148 2.85 -1.51 9.77
N THR A 149 2.50 -0.31 10.19
CA THR A 149 2.53 0.09 11.59
C THR A 149 1.13 0.47 12.03
N CYS A 150 0.58 -0.25 12.99
CA CYS A 150 -0.68 0.10 13.65
C CYS A 150 -0.35 0.50 15.08
N ASP A 151 -0.77 1.70 15.48
CA ASP A 151 -0.46 2.26 16.81
C ASP A 151 1.05 2.25 17.09
N THR A 152 1.54 1.30 17.89
CA THR A 152 2.98 1.13 18.23
C THR A 152 3.61 -0.14 17.68
N THR A 153 2.82 -1.01 17.03
CA THR A 153 3.29 -2.30 16.53
C THR A 153 3.59 -2.21 15.04
N THR A 154 4.82 -2.54 14.67
CA THR A 154 5.23 -2.67 13.27
C THR A 154 5.31 -4.14 12.88
N GLU A 155 4.65 -4.46 11.78
CA GLU A 155 4.65 -5.77 11.14
C GLU A 155 5.36 -5.66 9.79
N VAL A 156 6.14 -6.69 9.46
CA VAL A 156 6.79 -6.81 8.16
C VAL A 156 6.13 -7.93 7.38
N TRP A 157 5.69 -7.62 6.17
CA TRP A 157 5.06 -8.54 5.25
C TRP A 157 5.78 -8.50 3.90
N GLN A 158 5.62 -9.55 3.11
CA GLN A 158 6.18 -9.60 1.77
C GLN A 158 5.19 -10.23 0.81
N LEU A 159 5.11 -9.69 -0.40
CA LEU A 159 4.49 -10.40 -1.52
C LEU A 159 5.50 -11.40 -2.09
N ILE A 160 5.18 -12.69 -2.06
CA ILE A 160 6.04 -13.78 -2.56
C ILE A 160 5.58 -14.29 -3.93
N ASN A 161 6.44 -15.03 -4.61
CA ASN A 161 6.28 -15.50 -5.99
C ASN A 161 4.99 -16.30 -6.28
N SER A 162 4.25 -16.73 -5.26
CA SER A 162 2.90 -17.29 -5.44
C SER A 162 1.79 -16.22 -5.54
N GLY A 163 2.14 -14.94 -5.58
CA GLY A 163 1.21 -13.82 -5.50
C GLY A 163 0.57 -13.63 -4.12
N ARG A 164 1.09 -14.26 -3.07
CA ARG A 164 0.49 -14.20 -1.71
C ARG A 164 1.25 -13.23 -0.82
N PHE A 165 0.54 -12.56 0.08
CA PHE A 165 1.14 -11.73 1.12
C PHE A 165 1.38 -12.59 2.36
N VAL A 166 2.64 -12.67 2.81
CA VAL A 166 3.03 -13.49 3.96
C VAL A 166 3.75 -12.64 4.99
N ALA A 167 3.50 -12.94 6.27
CA ALA A 167 4.25 -12.35 7.37
C ALA A 167 5.72 -12.76 7.21
N SER A 168 6.61 -11.80 7.37
CA SER A 168 8.03 -12.02 7.23
C SER A 168 8.75 -11.73 8.54
N SER A 169 9.75 -12.56 8.83
CA SER A 169 10.69 -12.37 9.93
C SER A 169 11.84 -11.43 9.57
N PHE A 170 11.77 -10.66 8.46
CA PHE A 170 12.73 -9.62 8.15
C PHE A 170 12.72 -8.53 9.25
N HIS A 171 13.46 -8.78 10.33
CA HIS A 171 13.95 -7.75 11.23
C HIS A 171 15.12 -7.07 10.52
N LYS A 172 15.02 -5.74 10.35
CA LYS A 172 16.17 -4.92 9.99
C LYS A 172 17.13 -4.79 11.16
#